data_AF-A0A660ZE53-F1
#
_entry.id   AF-A0A660ZE53-F1
#
_cell.length_a   1.000
_cell.length_b   1.000
_cell.length_c   1.000
_cell.angle_alpha   90.00
_cell.angle_beta   90.00
_cell.angle_gamma   90.00
#
_symmetry.space_group_name_H-M   'P 1'
#
loop_
_entity.id
_entity.type
_entity.pdbx_description
1 polymer ?
#
loop_
_entity_poly.entity_id
_entity_poly.type
_entity_poly.pdbx_seq_one_letter_code
_entity_poly.pdbx_strand_id
1 'polypeptide(L)'
;YPNRALHGEQVGVASLFTMYLQKNPHYEKVRKLFEKLGLPRKTEHINVSRKEFIESVIYAPRTRPGRYTILEHLDLKPPEIEKILEEIDL
;
A
#
# COMPACT_ATOMS: atom_id res chain seq x y z
N TYR A 1 -9.19 -11.73 4.98
CA TYR A 1 -9.97 -11.68 3.72
C TYR A 1 -9.68 -12.91 2.87
N PRO A 2 -10.60 -13.89 2.74
CA PRO A 2 -10.47 -14.95 1.73
C PRO A 2 -10.67 -14.38 0.31
N ASN A 3 -10.14 -15.04 -0.74
CA ASN A 3 -10.21 -14.63 -2.16
C ASN A 3 -9.41 -13.36 -2.56
N ARG A 4 -8.32 -13.05 -1.86
CA ARG A 4 -7.36 -12.03 -2.31
C ARG A 4 -6.32 -12.64 -3.27
N ALA A 5 -5.63 -11.77 -3.99
CA ALA A 5 -4.45 -12.12 -4.79
C ALA A 5 -3.35 -12.80 -3.96
N LEU A 6 -2.30 -13.28 -4.62
CA LEU A 6 -1.20 -13.97 -3.93
C LEU A 6 -0.53 -13.06 -2.91
N HIS A 7 0.07 -13.65 -1.87
CA HIS A 7 0.75 -12.88 -0.82
C HIS A 7 1.78 -11.90 -1.40
N GLY A 8 2.59 -12.33 -2.38
CA GLY A 8 3.58 -11.46 -3.03
C GLY A 8 2.97 -10.28 -3.78
N GLU A 9 1.78 -10.46 -4.37
CA GLU A 9 1.08 -9.39 -5.08
C GLU A 9 0.51 -8.36 -4.11
N GLN A 10 -0.07 -8.81 -2.99
CA GLN A 10 -0.52 -7.95 -1.91
C GLN A 10 0.65 -7.14 -1.31
N VAL A 11 1.77 -7.82 -1.03
CA VAL A 11 3.00 -7.18 -0.54
C VAL A 11 3.54 -6.16 -1.55
N GLY A 12 3.50 -6.48 -2.85
CA GLY A 12 3.93 -5.57 -3.90
C GLY A 12 3.16 -4.26 -3.92
N VAL A 13 1.83 -4.32 -3.89
CA VAL A 13 0.96 -3.12 -3.83
C VAL A 13 1.22 -2.31 -2.55
N ALA A 14 1.27 -2.97 -1.39
CA ALA A 14 1.57 -2.29 -0.12
C ALA A 14 2.99 -1.69 -0.09
N SER A 15 3.94 -2.28 -0.80
CA SER A 15 5.30 -1.75 -0.93
C SER A 15 5.32 -0.46 -1.74
N LEU A 16 4.57 -0.37 -2.84
CA LEU A 16 4.44 0.87 -3.60
C LEU A 16 3.89 2.00 -2.72
N PHE A 17 2.84 1.73 -1.95
CA PHE A 17 2.26 2.70 -1.02
C PHE A 17 3.27 3.16 0.04
N THR A 18 3.94 2.23 0.71
CA THR A 18 4.92 2.59 1.76
C THR A 18 6.19 3.24 1.23
N MET A 19 6.63 2.89 0.02
CA MET A 19 7.72 3.59 -0.68
C MET A 19 7.36 5.05 -0.95
N TYR A 20 6.12 5.32 -1.36
CA TYR A 20 5.64 6.68 -1.57
C TYR A 20 5.66 7.48 -0.26
N LEU A 21 5.14 6.92 0.83
CA LEU A 21 5.16 7.56 2.15
C LEU A 21 6.58 7.89 2.64
N GLN A 22 7.54 7.00 2.36
CA GLN A 22 8.95 7.19 2.68
C GLN A 22 9.65 8.22 1.78
N LYS A 23 8.97 8.76 0.77
CA LYS A 23 9.56 9.59 -0.29
C LYS A 23 10.75 8.89 -0.95
N ASN A 24 10.60 7.57 -1.16
CA ASN A 24 11.67 6.75 -1.70
C ASN A 24 11.99 7.20 -3.15
N PRO A 25 13.24 7.56 -3.47
CA PRO A 25 13.60 8.09 -4.79
C PRO A 25 13.39 7.08 -5.94
N HIS A 26 13.19 5.80 -5.63
CA HIS A 26 12.96 4.74 -6.60
C HIS A 26 11.49 4.39 -6.81
N TYR A 27 10.55 5.04 -6.10
CA TYR A 27 9.10 4.75 -6.20
C TYR A 27 8.62 4.68 -7.65
N GLU A 28 8.87 5.72 -8.44
CA GLU A 28 8.46 5.79 -9.85
C GLU A 28 9.08 4.68 -10.71
N LYS A 29 10.35 4.35 -10.45
CA LYS A 29 11.05 3.30 -11.19
C LYS A 29 10.44 1.93 -10.91
N VAL A 30 10.12 1.65 -9.64
CA VAL A 30 9.51 0.38 -9.22
C VAL A 30 8.06 0.29 -9.73
N ARG A 31 7.28 1.36 -9.63
CA ARG A 31 5.91 1.41 -10.17
C ARG A 31 5.87 1.12 -11.68
N LYS A 32 6.77 1.73 -12.46
CA LYS A 32 6.90 1.48 -13.91
C LYS A 32 7.35 0.04 -14.21
N LEU A 33 8.18 -0.55 -13.36
CA LEU A 33 8.58 -1.94 -13.49
C LEU A 33 7.39 -2.89 -13.29
N PHE A 34 6.55 -2.64 -12.29
CA PHE A 34 5.32 -3.40 -12.05
C PHE A 34 4.41 -3.36 -13.28
N GLU A 35 4.18 -2.18 -13.84
CA GLU A 35 3.40 -2.01 -15.07
C GLU A 35 4.01 -2.79 -16.25
N LYS A 36 5.32 -2.65 -16.48
CA LYS A 36 6.03 -3.33 -17.57
C LYS A 36 5.94 -4.86 -17.47
N LEU A 37 5.92 -5.40 -16.25
CA LEU A 37 5.87 -6.84 -15.99
C LEU A 37 4.45 -7.38 -15.84
N GLY A 38 3.42 -6.53 -15.90
CA GLY A 38 2.04 -6.93 -15.66
C GLY A 38 1.73 -7.31 -14.21
N LEU A 39 2.51 -6.80 -13.25
CA LEU A 39 2.30 -7.05 -11.82
C LEU A 39 1.20 -6.14 -11.24
N PRO A 40 0.43 -6.61 -10.25
CA PRO A 40 -0.57 -5.81 -9.54
C PRO A 40 0.03 -4.55 -8.91
N ARG A 41 -0.47 -3.38 -9.32
CA ARG A 41 -0.03 -2.06 -8.85
C ARG A 41 -1.14 -1.18 -8.25
N LYS A 42 -2.34 -1.74 -8.15
CA LYS A 42 -3.56 -1.09 -7.64
C LYS A 42 -4.27 -2.06 -6.71
N THR A 43 -5.04 -1.52 -5.78
CA THR A 43 -5.89 -2.25 -4.84
C THR A 43 -6.87 -3.18 -5.55
N GLU A 44 -7.50 -2.71 -6.62
CA GLU A 44 -8.42 -3.52 -7.43
C GLU A 44 -7.76 -4.75 -8.06
N HIS A 45 -6.48 -4.66 -8.47
CA HIS A 45 -5.74 -5.78 -9.05
C HIS A 45 -5.52 -6.92 -8.04
N ILE A 46 -5.57 -6.63 -6.74
CA ILE A 46 -5.44 -7.62 -5.67
C ILE A 46 -6.79 -8.02 -5.06
N ASN A 47 -7.88 -7.66 -5.72
CA ASN A 47 -9.25 -7.82 -5.26
C ASN A 47 -9.48 -7.16 -3.90
N VAL A 48 -8.90 -5.99 -3.62
CA VAL A 48 -9.09 -5.23 -2.38
C VAL A 48 -9.73 -3.90 -2.73
N SER A 49 -10.82 -3.53 -2.06
CA SER A 49 -11.40 -2.19 -2.21
C SER A 49 -10.54 -1.14 -1.49
N ARG A 50 -10.60 0.13 -1.92
CA ARG A 50 -9.90 1.23 -1.22
C ARG A 50 -10.22 1.29 0.27
N LYS A 51 -11.50 1.11 0.62
CA LYS A 51 -11.96 1.04 2.02
C LYS A 51 -11.23 -0.05 2.80
N GLU A 52 -11.17 -1.27 2.27
CA GLU A 52 -10.46 -2.39 2.92
C GLU A 52 -8.95 -2.15 3.00
N PHE A 53 -8.36 -1.49 2.01
CA PHE A 53 -6.96 -1.12 2.05
C PHE A 53 -6.68 -0.10 3.16
N ILE A 54 -7.52 0.94 3.28
CA ILE A 54 -7.43 1.94 4.36
C ILE A 54 -7.56 1.28 5.73
N GLU A 55 -8.55 0.42 5.93
CA GLU A 55 -8.73 -0.35 7.17
C GLU A 55 -7.48 -1.18 7.48
N SER A 56 -6.88 -1.81 6.46
CA SER A 56 -5.65 -2.59 6.60
C SER A 56 -4.44 -1.72 6.98
N VAL A 57 -4.27 -0.56 6.37
CA VAL A 57 -3.17 0.39 6.68
C VAL A 57 -3.29 0.89 8.12
N ILE A 58 -4.49 1.26 8.57
CA ILE A 58 -4.75 1.71 9.94
C ILE A 58 -4.49 0.59 10.95
N TYR A 59 -4.82 -0.65 10.59
CA TYR A 59 -4.63 -1.80 11.47
C TYR A 59 -3.16 -2.28 11.51
N ALA A 60 -2.40 -2.09 10.43
CA ALA A 60 -1.07 -2.67 10.25
C ALA A 60 -0.09 -2.47 11.43
N PRO A 61 0.02 -1.28 12.07
CA PRO A 61 0.89 -1.09 13.24
C PRO A 61 0.59 -2.03 14.42
N ARG A 62 -0.66 -2.47 14.56
CA ARG A 62 -1.10 -3.37 15.64
C ARG A 62 -0.68 -4.81 15.43
N THR A 63 -0.30 -5.19 14.20
CA THR A 63 0.07 -6.58 13.87
C THR A 63 1.40 -7.00 14.51
N ARG A 64 2.30 -6.06 14.80
CA ARG A 64 3.50 -6.31 15.61
C ARG A 64 3.85 -5.09 16.46
N PRO A 65 3.25 -4.97 17.65
CA PRO A 65 3.52 -3.87 18.58
C PRO A 65 5.02 -3.73 18.88
N GLY A 66 5.49 -2.49 18.98
CA GLY A 66 6.89 -2.17 19.24
C GLY A 66 7.82 -2.19 18.02
N ARG A 67 7.33 -2.57 16.83
CA ARG A 67 8.09 -2.39 15.58
C ARG A 67 7.86 -0.99 15.03
N TYR A 68 8.93 -0.23 14.83
CA TYR A 68 8.87 1.05 14.14
C TYR A 68 8.85 0.87 12.61
N THR A 69 7.92 1.51 11.93
CA THR A 69 7.82 1.66 10.48
C THR A 69 7.36 3.08 10.13
N ILE A 70 7.23 3.37 8.83
CA ILE A 70 6.69 4.65 8.35
C ILE A 70 5.23 4.86 8.79
N LEU A 71 4.47 3.79 9.01
CA LEU A 71 3.07 3.88 9.42
C LEU A 71 2.92 4.35 10.87
N GLU A 72 3.81 3.90 11.77
CA GLU A 72 3.89 4.41 13.15
C GLU A 72 4.35 5.87 13.18
N HIS A 73 5.24 6.26 12.27
CA HIS A 73 5.76 7.63 12.23
C HIS A 73 4.71 8.64 11.79
N LEU A 74 3.96 8.33 10.73
CA LEU A 74 3.01 9.26 10.13
C LEU A 74 1.64 9.25 10.84
N ASP A 75 1.25 8.16 11.49
CA ASP A 75 -0.03 8.00 12.21
C ASP A 75 -1.26 8.53 11.42
N LEU A 76 -1.28 8.21 10.11
CA LEU A 76 -2.25 8.73 9.15
C LEU A 76 -3.69 8.38 9.53
N LYS A 77 -4.61 9.31 9.31
CA LYS A 77 -6.06 9.12 9.44
C LYS A 77 -6.67 8.66 8.11
N PRO A 78 -7.84 7.97 8.13
CA PRO A 78 -8.48 7.48 6.91
C PRO A 78 -8.58 8.50 5.76
N PRO A 79 -8.97 9.78 5.99
CA PRO A 79 -9.05 10.77 4.91
C PRO A 79 -7.71 11.09 4.26
N GLU A 80 -6.61 11.05 5.03
CA GLU A 80 -5.26 11.30 4.52
C GLU A 80 -4.81 10.13 3.63
N ILE A 81 -5.13 8.89 4.05
CA ILE A 81 -4.83 7.69 3.26
C ILE A 81 -5.61 7.71 1.96
N GLU A 82 -6.92 8.00 1.98
CA GLU A 82 -7.75 8.11 0.77
C GLU A 82 -7.15 9.13 -0.22
N LYS A 83 -6.81 10.33 0.27
CA LYS A 83 -6.18 11.36 -0.57
C LYS A 83 -4.87 10.89 -1.20
N ILE A 84 -4.05 10.15 -0.45
CA ILE A 84 -2.80 9.59 -0.99
C ILE A 84 -3.11 8.54 -2.06
N LEU A 85 -4.07 7.64 -1.83
CA LEU A 85 -4.49 6.62 -2.82
C LEU A 85 -4.98 7.26 -4.12
N GLU A 86 -5.72 8.37 -4.03
CA GLU A 86 -6.12 9.18 -5.19
C GLU A 86 -4.91 9.80 -5.90
N GLU A 87 -4.02 10.46 -5.15
CA GLU A 87 -2.83 11.14 -5.69
C GLU A 87 -1.93 10.17 -6.46
N ILE A 88 -1.75 8.96 -5.91
CA ILE A 88 -0.89 7.95 -6.52
C ILE A 88 -1.65 6.96 -7.39
N ASP A 89 -2.95 7.13 -7.66
CA ASP A 89 -3.77 6.19 -8.44
C ASP A 89 -3.51 4.70 -8.08
N LEU A 90 -3.62 4.39 -6.78
CA LEU A 90 -3.43 3.04 -6.21
C LEU A 90 -4.75 2.44 -5.71
#